data_AF-A0A3D5WPT9-F1
#
_entry.id   AF-A0A3D5WPT9-F1
#
_cell.length_a   1.000
_cell.length_b   1.000
_cell.length_c   1.000
_cell.angle_alpha   90.00
_cell.angle_beta   90.00
_cell.angle_gamma   90.00
#
_symmetry.space_group_name_H-M   'P 1'
#
loop_
_entity.id
_entity.type
_entity.pdbx_description
1 polymer ?
#
loop_
_entity_poly.entity_id
_entity_poly.type
_entity_poly.pdbx_seq_one_letter_code
_entity_poly.pdbx_strand_id
1 'polypeptide(L)'
;MRDDTSFSDRKLSEKEFSDKYWMKGKFKYQYHTAGIEDARDEREQFVFNNVRALYDLYNDLLVNNVYRMQAEIRQINRRISQCFNIVRLILLLTIILILTESLL
;
A
#
# COMPACT_ATOMS: atom_id res chain seq x y z
N MET A 1 10.52 -35.37 18.03
CA MET A 1 10.36 -34.52 16.84
C MET A 1 8.87 -34.26 16.71
N ARG A 2 8.45 -33.03 16.44
CA ARG A 2 7.02 -32.66 16.46
C ARG A 2 6.39 -33.18 15.16
N ASP A 3 5.39 -34.07 15.25
CA ASP A 3 4.78 -34.78 14.09
C ASP A 3 4.07 -33.84 13.09
N ASP A 4 4.00 -32.55 13.38
CA ASP A 4 3.46 -31.49 12.51
C ASP A 4 4.48 -30.88 11.55
N THR A 5 5.76 -31.26 11.65
CA THR A 5 6.86 -30.65 10.86
C THR A 5 7.19 -31.36 9.55
N SER A 6 6.52 -32.47 9.23
CA SER A 6 6.73 -33.16 7.96
C SER A 6 5.90 -32.54 6.83
N PHE A 7 6.56 -32.26 5.71
CA PHE A 7 5.89 -31.97 4.44
C PHE A 7 5.34 -33.27 3.85
N SER A 8 4.14 -33.20 3.29
CA SER A 8 3.54 -34.26 2.51
C SER A 8 4.20 -34.35 1.14
N ASP A 9 4.36 -35.58 0.64
CA ASP A 9 4.79 -35.85 -0.74
C ASP A 9 3.72 -35.53 -1.79
N ARG A 10 2.51 -35.17 -1.35
CA ARG A 10 1.43 -34.66 -2.21
C ARG A 10 1.15 -33.20 -1.94
N LYS A 11 0.50 -32.55 -2.90
CA LYS A 11 -0.10 -31.24 -2.68
C LYS A 11 -1.20 -31.32 -1.62
N LEU A 12 -1.34 -30.23 -0.88
CA LEU A 12 -2.51 -30.00 -0.03
C LEU A 12 -3.60 -29.33 -0.87
N SER A 13 -4.85 -29.69 -0.60
CA SER A 13 -6.00 -28.89 -1.04
C SER A 13 -5.97 -27.52 -0.37
N GLU A 14 -6.69 -26.55 -0.93
CA GLU A 14 -6.78 -25.20 -0.37
C GLU A 14 -7.16 -25.21 1.11
N LYS A 15 -8.15 -26.04 1.48
CA LYS A 15 -8.60 -26.18 2.88
C LYS A 15 -7.51 -26.77 3.77
N GLU A 16 -6.83 -27.84 3.33
CA GLU A 16 -5.75 -28.46 4.10
C GLU A 16 -4.55 -27.52 4.28
N PHE A 17 -4.20 -26.79 3.22
CA PHE A 17 -3.13 -25.81 3.25
C PHE A 17 -3.49 -24.65 4.19
N SER A 18 -4.73 -24.15 4.10
CA SER A 18 -5.28 -23.15 4.99
C SER A 18 -5.24 -23.61 6.45
N ASP A 19 -5.76 -24.79 6.76
CA ASP A 19 -5.82 -25.28 8.13
C ASP A 19 -4.40 -25.47 8.72
N LYS A 20 -3.43 -25.88 7.90
CA LYS A 20 -2.04 -26.11 8.33
C LYS A 20 -1.21 -24.82 8.46
N TYR A 21 -1.33 -23.91 7.50
CA TYR A 21 -0.46 -22.73 7.38
C TYR A 21 -1.17 -21.39 7.67
N TRP A 22 -2.50 -21.34 7.58
CA TRP A 22 -3.31 -20.16 7.84
C TRP A 22 -4.00 -20.28 9.21
N MET A 23 -3.18 -20.31 10.26
CA MET A 23 -3.68 -20.31 11.63
C MET A 23 -4.41 -18.99 11.94
N LYS A 24 -5.65 -19.07 12.44
CA LYS A 24 -6.39 -17.90 12.95
C LYS A 24 -5.60 -17.24 14.09
N GLY A 25 -5.01 -16.07 13.83
CA GLY A 25 -4.14 -15.35 14.77
C GLY A 25 -4.04 -13.85 14.48
N LYS A 26 -3.50 -13.08 15.44
CA LYS A 26 -3.58 -11.61 15.49
C LYS A 26 -2.47 -10.85 14.71
N PHE A 27 -1.42 -11.51 14.17
CA PHE A 27 -0.31 -10.99 13.29
C PHE A 27 0.57 -12.19 12.81
N LYS A 28 1.40 -12.21 11.74
CA LYS A 28 1.58 -11.41 10.50
C LYS A 28 2.11 -12.25 9.30
N TYR A 29 2.21 -13.59 9.38
CA TYR A 29 2.32 -14.42 8.17
C TYR A 29 0.90 -14.83 7.75
N GLN A 30 0.12 -13.83 7.39
CA GLN A 30 -1.30 -13.94 7.00
C GLN A 30 -1.49 -13.40 5.58
N TYR A 31 -0.52 -13.64 4.72
CA TYR A 31 -0.68 -13.33 3.31
C TYR A 31 -1.48 -14.45 2.68
N HIS A 32 -2.80 -14.31 2.79
CA HIS A 32 -3.76 -15.10 2.07
C HIS A 32 -3.69 -14.68 0.60
N THR A 33 -2.99 -15.44 -0.23
CA THR A 33 -3.07 -15.28 -1.68
C THR A 33 -3.97 -16.36 -2.24
N ALA A 34 -4.94 -15.99 -3.08
CA ALA A 34 -6.01 -16.86 -3.58
C ALA A 34 -5.57 -17.90 -4.63
N GLY A 35 -4.29 -18.26 -4.72
CA GLY A 35 -3.77 -19.19 -5.73
C GLY A 35 -2.99 -20.33 -5.11
N ILE A 36 -3.69 -21.35 -4.59
CA ILE A 36 -3.07 -22.57 -4.01
C ILE A 36 -3.20 -23.73 -5.00
N GLU A 37 -2.49 -23.67 -6.12
CA GLU A 37 -2.62 -24.71 -7.16
C GLU A 37 -1.28 -25.12 -7.80
N ASP A 38 -0.30 -24.20 -7.81
CA ASP A 38 1.02 -24.42 -8.41
C ASP A 38 1.96 -25.16 -7.46
N ALA A 39 2.58 -26.26 -7.92
CA ALA A 39 3.71 -27.00 -7.30
C ALA A 39 3.77 -28.46 -7.80
N ARG A 40 4.70 -29.28 -7.31
CA ARG A 40 4.63 -30.74 -7.36
C ARG A 40 4.16 -31.36 -6.04
N ASP A 41 4.62 -30.80 -4.91
CA ASP A 41 4.36 -31.29 -3.56
C ASP A 41 4.02 -30.13 -2.59
N GLU A 42 3.77 -30.46 -1.31
CA GLU A 42 3.44 -29.46 -0.29
C GLU A 42 4.57 -28.44 -0.08
N ARG A 43 5.83 -28.85 -0.18
CA ARG A 43 6.98 -27.97 0.08
C ARG A 43 7.08 -26.89 -1.00
N GLU A 44 6.99 -27.29 -2.26
CA GLU A 44 6.97 -26.34 -3.37
C GLU A 44 5.75 -25.43 -3.31
N GLN A 45 4.58 -25.98 -2.95
CA GLN A 45 3.34 -25.21 -2.80
C GLN A 45 3.51 -24.14 -1.72
N PHE A 46 4.12 -24.50 -0.59
CA PHE A 46 4.44 -23.56 0.47
C PHE A 46 5.40 -22.46 0.01
N VAL A 47 6.49 -22.81 -0.66
CA VAL A 47 7.48 -21.81 -1.13
C VAL A 47 6.88 -20.86 -2.16
N PHE A 48 6.19 -21.36 -3.18
CA PHE A 48 5.58 -20.52 -4.22
C PHE A 48 4.52 -19.57 -3.65
N ASN A 49 3.68 -20.05 -2.74
CA ASN A 49 2.68 -19.22 -2.09
C ASN A 49 3.32 -18.13 -1.23
N ASN A 50 4.40 -18.43 -0.49
CA ASN A 50 5.11 -17.40 0.27
C ASN A 50 5.79 -16.36 -0.61
N VAL A 51 6.39 -16.76 -1.74
CA VAL A 51 7.01 -15.82 -2.69
C VAL A 51 5.94 -14.91 -3.31
N ARG A 52 4.80 -15.46 -3.73
CA ARG A 52 3.67 -14.69 -4.27
C ARG A 52 3.12 -13.70 -3.24
N ALA A 53 2.91 -14.15 -2.01
CA ALA A 53 2.52 -13.33 -0.88
C ALA A 53 3.45 -12.11 -0.65
N LEU A 54 4.76 -12.34 -0.68
CA LEU A 54 5.75 -11.27 -0.53
C LEU A 54 5.74 -10.31 -1.72
N TYR A 55 5.55 -10.82 -2.94
CA TYR A 55 5.43 -9.99 -4.14
C TYR A 55 4.17 -9.11 -4.09
N ASP A 56 3.03 -9.66 -3.68
CA ASP A 56 1.78 -8.91 -3.56
C ASP A 56 1.90 -7.83 -2.47
N LEU A 57 2.49 -8.17 -1.32
CA LEU A 57 2.80 -7.21 -0.27
C LEU A 57 3.73 -6.09 -0.76
N TYR A 58 4.80 -6.45 -1.47
CA TYR A 58 5.75 -5.48 -2.02
C TYR A 58 5.04 -4.51 -2.97
N ASN A 59 4.20 -5.02 -3.87
CA ASN A 59 3.46 -4.18 -4.81
C ASN A 59 2.45 -3.27 -4.09
N ASP A 60 1.74 -3.77 -3.08
CA ASP A 60 0.82 -2.93 -2.32
C ASP A 60 1.56 -1.84 -1.52
N LEU A 61 2.65 -2.21 -0.85
CA LEU A 61 3.42 -1.27 -0.04
C LEU A 61 4.19 -0.23 -0.84
N LEU A 62 4.71 -0.57 -2.03
CA LEU A 62 5.50 0.36 -2.82
C LEU A 62 4.69 0.99 -3.92
N VAL A 63 4.07 0.21 -4.80
CA VAL A 63 3.41 0.74 -5.98
C VAL A 63 2.19 1.55 -5.57
N ASN A 64 1.28 0.97 -4.78
CA ASN A 64 0.05 1.66 -4.41
C ASN A 64 0.29 2.84 -3.47
N ASN A 65 1.19 2.72 -2.49
CA ASN A 65 1.50 3.84 -1.60
C ASN A 65 2.25 4.96 -2.31
N VAL A 66 3.19 4.67 -3.22
CA VAL A 66 3.88 5.73 -3.98
C VAL A 66 2.90 6.48 -4.86
N TYR A 67 2.00 5.80 -5.57
CA TYR A 67 0.98 6.47 -6.38
C TYR A 67 0.02 7.30 -5.53
N ARG A 68 -0.40 6.78 -4.37
CA ARG A 68 -1.26 7.52 -3.43
C ARG A 68 -0.56 8.76 -2.89
N MET A 69 0.68 8.63 -2.42
CA MET A 69 1.50 9.72 -1.91
C MET A 69 1.73 10.79 -2.99
N GLN A 70 2.00 10.40 -4.24
CA GLN A 70 2.11 11.35 -5.36
C GLN A 70 0.80 12.10 -5.64
N ALA A 71 -0.35 11.43 -5.53
CA ALA A 71 -1.66 12.09 -5.66
C ALA A 71 -1.90 13.10 -4.54
N GLU A 72 -1.58 12.75 -3.29
CA GLU A 72 -1.67 13.63 -2.13
C GLU A 72 -0.75 14.85 -2.26
N ILE A 73 0.52 14.66 -2.65
CA ILE A 73 1.47 15.76 -2.91
C ILE A 73 0.92 16.71 -3.98
N ARG A 74 0.35 16.18 -5.07
CA ARG A 74 -0.26 17.02 -6.12
C ARG A 74 -1.42 17.85 -5.58
N GLN A 75 -2.26 17.28 -4.71
CA GLN A 75 -3.36 18.02 -4.09
C GLN A 75 -2.86 19.11 -3.14
N ILE A 76 -1.85 18.80 -2.31
CA ILE A 76 -1.21 19.77 -1.41
C ILE A 76 -0.63 20.94 -2.22
N ASN A 77 0.11 20.66 -3.29
CA ASN A 77 0.69 21.69 -4.15
C ASN A 77 -0.37 22.60 -4.78
N ARG A 78 -1.52 22.05 -5.18
CA ARG A 78 -2.65 22.85 -5.67
C ARG A 78 -3.19 23.80 -4.60
N ARG A 79 -3.39 23.31 -3.37
CA ARG A 79 -3.86 24.14 -2.25
C ARG A 79 -2.86 25.22 -1.87
N ILE A 80 -1.57 24.90 -1.85
CA ILE A 80 -0.50 25.87 -1.62
C ILE A 80 -0.53 26.95 -2.70
N SER A 81 -0.62 26.57 -3.98
CA SER A 81 -0.71 27.53 -5.09
C SER A 81 -1.92 28.46 -4.99
N GLN A 82 -3.09 27.94 -4.60
CA GLN A 82 -4.28 28.75 -4.33
C GLN A 82 -4.06 29.74 -3.20
N CYS A 83 -3.45 29.31 -2.10
CA CYS A 83 -3.13 30.18 -0.97
C CYS A 83 -2.18 31.32 -1.39
N PHE A 84 -1.10 30.99 -2.12
CA PHE A 84 -0.18 32.00 -2.67
C PHE A 84 -0.88 33.02 -3.57
N ASN A 85 -1.81 32.57 -4.42
CA ASN A 85 -2.58 33.48 -5.28
C ASN A 85 -3.48 34.42 -4.46
N ILE A 86 -4.12 33.93 -3.40
CA ILE A 86 -4.93 34.75 -2.49
C ILE A 86 -4.05 35.77 -1.76
N VAL A 87 -2.91 35.35 -1.20
CA VAL A 87 -1.97 36.26 -0.53
C VAL A 87 -1.47 37.34 -1.49
N ARG A 88 -1.15 36.97 -2.74
CA ARG A 88 -0.75 37.92 -3.78
C ARG A 88 -1.84 38.93 -4.10
N LEU A 89 -3.10 38.49 -4.22
CA LEU A 89 -4.24 39.37 -4.46
C LEU A 89 -4.45 40.35 -3.32
N ILE A 90 -4.37 39.90 -2.07
CA ILE A 90 -4.48 40.75 -0.88
C ILE A 90 -3.36 41.79 -0.89
N LEU A 91 -2.11 41.39 -1.17
CA LEU A 91 -0.98 42.32 -1.24
C LEU A 91 -1.19 43.40 -2.33
N LEU A 92 -1.65 43.00 -3.51
CA LEU A 92 -1.94 43.94 -4.60
C LEU A 92 -3.05 44.93 -4.21
N LEU A 93 -4.12 44.44 -3.58
CA LEU A 93 -5.21 45.30 -3.08
C LEU A 93 -4.70 46.29 -2.04
N THR A 94 -3.85 45.87 -1.11
CA THR A 94 -3.26 46.78 -0.11
C THR A 94 -2.37 47.84 -0.76
N ILE A 95 -1.59 47.50 -1.78
CA ILE A 95 -0.76 48.49 -2.51
C ILE A 95 -1.65 49.50 -3.24
N ILE A 96 -2.71 49.03 -3.91
CA ILE A 96 -3.65 49.92 -4.61
C ILE A 96 -4.29 50.91 -3.64
N LEU A 97 -4.77 50.43 -2.47
CA LEU A 97 -5.36 51.28 -1.44
C LEU A 97 -4.41 52.39 -0.97
N ILE A 98 -3.16 52.04 -0.66
CA ILE A 98 -2.13 53.00 -0.25
C ILE A 98 -1.90 54.05 -1.35
N LEU A 99 -1.78 53.61 -2.61
CA LEU A 99 -1.56 54.51 -3.73
C LEU A 99 -2.75 55.46 -3.94
N THR A 100 -3.99 54.97 -3.82
CA THR A 100 -5.19 55.81 -3.95
C THR A 100 -5.31 56.84 -2.84
N GLU A 101 -4.97 56.50 -1.59
CA GLU A 101 -4.96 57.48 -0.49
C GLU A 101 -3.88 58.55 -0.67
N SER A 102 -2.72 58.20 -1.23
CA SER A 102 -1.64 59.17 -1.48
C SER A 102 -1.86 60.11 -2.68
N LEU A 103 -2.90 59.87 -3.49
CA LEU A 103 -3.27 60.68 -4.67
C LEU A 103 -4.46 61.62 -4.41
N LEU A 104 -5.07 61.55 -3.22
CA LEU A 104 -6.25 62.29 -2.79
C LEU A 104 -5.87 63.38 -1.78
#